data_AF-A0A1Y1IGD0-F1
#
_entry.id   AF-A0A1Y1IGD0-F1
#
_cell.length_a   1.000
_cell.length_b   1.000
_cell.length_c   1.000
_cell.angle_alpha   90.00
_cell.angle_beta   90.00
_cell.angle_gamma   90.00
#
_symmetry.space_group_name_H-M   'P 1'
#
loop_
_entity.id
_entity.type
_entity.pdbx_description
1 polymer ?
#
loop_
_entity_poly.entity_id
_entity_poly.type
_entity_poly.pdbx_seq_one_letter_code
_entity_poly.pdbx_strand_id
1 'polypeptide(L)'
;MGPETLRPGRGSAGAFFGHGFPLCDVFALDIPFSASPLTVALYMTFLLRTAKSPSPVLSCSGAIFFHHSLAGLPSPTQHPMVAMARQIARRTLTKGKNQKKPLLASHVFRLFDIWYLSPSADHLSSAMKLAAISLCYTGFFRFSDLMTV
;
A
#
# COMPACT_ATOMS: atom_id res chain seq x y z
N MET A 1 26.55 -37.96 -20.91
CA MET A 1 26.39 -36.83 -19.95
C MET A 1 26.10 -35.58 -20.76
N GLY A 2 24.82 -35.27 -20.98
CA GLY A 2 24.37 -34.01 -21.56
C GLY A 2 23.46 -33.31 -20.54
N PRO A 3 23.51 -31.98 -20.40
CA PRO A 3 22.71 -31.28 -19.40
C PRO A 3 21.24 -31.21 -19.85
N GLU A 4 20.37 -31.72 -18.99
CA GLU A 4 18.91 -31.70 -19.09
C GLU A 4 18.40 -30.25 -19.13
N THR A 5 17.87 -29.84 -20.28
CA THR A 5 17.21 -28.55 -20.47
C THR A 5 15.82 -28.56 -19.81
N LEU A 6 15.73 -28.05 -18.59
CA LEU A 6 14.46 -27.74 -17.91
C LEU A 6 13.73 -26.61 -18.65
N ARG A 7 12.73 -26.98 -19.46
CA ARG A 7 11.78 -26.03 -20.07
C ARG A 7 10.88 -25.44 -18.97
N PRO A 8 10.84 -24.10 -18.78
CA PRO A 8 9.89 -23.51 -17.85
C PRO A 8 8.48 -23.57 -18.46
N GLY A 9 7.57 -24.18 -17.70
CA GLY A 9 6.15 -24.25 -18.02
C GLY A 9 5.54 -22.87 -18.17
N ARG A 10 4.66 -22.76 -19.16
CA ARG A 10 3.94 -21.57 -19.60
C ARG A 10 2.86 -21.15 -18.58
N GLY A 11 3.27 -20.72 -17.39
CA GLY A 11 2.42 -20.04 -16.42
C GLY A 11 2.56 -18.54 -16.61
N SER A 12 1.54 -17.91 -17.21
CA SER A 12 1.52 -16.45 -17.44
C SER A 12 1.56 -15.69 -16.11
N ALA A 13 2.76 -15.28 -15.69
CA ALA A 13 3.00 -14.35 -14.58
C ALA A 13 2.50 -12.92 -14.87
N GLY A 14 1.99 -12.66 -16.08
CA GLY A 14 1.47 -11.36 -16.51
C GLY A 14 0.16 -10.94 -15.83
N ALA A 15 -0.52 -11.84 -15.11
CA ALA A 15 -1.81 -11.54 -14.49
C ALA A 15 -1.72 -10.97 -13.05
N PHE A 16 -0.59 -11.14 -12.34
CA PHE A 16 -0.49 -10.76 -10.92
C PHE A 16 0.00 -9.33 -10.68
N PHE A 17 0.78 -8.77 -11.60
CA PHE A 17 1.32 -7.42 -11.49
C PHE A 17 0.87 -6.61 -12.71
N GLY A 18 -0.17 -5.80 -12.52
CA GLY A 18 -0.75 -4.97 -13.56
C GLY A 18 0.27 -4.11 -14.32
N HIS A 19 -0.09 -3.78 -15.55
CA HIS A 19 0.66 -2.97 -16.52
C HIS A 19 1.59 -1.93 -15.88
N GLY A 20 2.91 -2.10 -16.04
CA GLY A 20 3.85 -1.00 -15.86
C GLY A 20 5.24 -1.33 -15.33
N PHE A 21 5.52 -2.55 -14.88
CA PHE A 21 6.88 -2.96 -14.54
C PHE A 21 7.21 -4.30 -15.20
N PRO A 22 8.14 -4.34 -16.17
CA PRO A 22 8.56 -5.60 -16.76
C PRO A 22 9.27 -6.41 -15.66
N LEU A 23 8.58 -7.44 -15.15
CA LEU A 23 9.23 -8.52 -14.38
C LEU A 23 10.44 -9.09 -15.14
N CYS A 24 10.44 -8.96 -16.47
CA CYS A 24 11.53 -9.31 -17.36
C CYS A 24 12.86 -8.66 -16.97
N ASP A 25 12.90 -7.44 -16.42
CA ASP A 25 14.18 -6.81 -16.04
C ASP A 25 14.77 -7.38 -14.74
N VAL A 26 13.92 -7.87 -13.82
CA VAL A 26 14.39 -8.53 -12.59
C VAL A 26 14.89 -9.95 -12.88
N PHE A 27 14.33 -10.62 -13.89
CA PHE A 27 14.85 -11.89 -14.40
C PHE A 27 16.03 -11.71 -15.38
N ALA A 28 16.17 -10.55 -16.03
CA ALA A 28 17.29 -10.24 -16.93
C ALA A 28 18.54 -9.78 -16.17
N LEU A 29 18.39 -9.26 -14.95
CA LEU A 29 19.47 -9.33 -13.98
C LEU A 29 19.59 -10.81 -13.59
N ASP A 30 20.59 -11.48 -14.16
CA ASP A 30 21.15 -12.73 -13.66
C ASP A 30 21.66 -12.46 -12.25
N ILE A 31 20.75 -12.29 -11.30
CA ILE A 31 21.06 -12.15 -9.89
C ILE A 31 21.54 -13.55 -9.53
N PRO A 32 22.87 -13.77 -9.36
CA PRO A 32 23.35 -15.08 -9.04
C PRO A 32 22.64 -15.53 -7.78
N PHE A 33 22.36 -16.82 -7.69
CA PHE A 33 21.73 -17.44 -6.53
C PHE A 33 22.41 -17.06 -5.20
N SER A 34 23.69 -16.66 -5.29
CA SER A 34 24.46 -15.95 -4.28
C SER A 34 24.31 -14.42 -4.42
N ALA A 35 23.11 -13.90 -4.23
CA ALA A 35 22.89 -12.46 -4.19
C ALA A 35 23.28 -11.94 -2.81
N SER A 36 24.36 -11.18 -2.72
CA SER A 36 24.69 -10.54 -1.44
C SER A 36 23.49 -9.64 -1.02
N PRO A 37 23.09 -9.65 0.27
CA PRO A 37 21.95 -8.84 0.73
C PRO A 37 22.19 -7.34 0.52
N LEU A 38 23.45 -6.93 0.39
CA LEU A 38 23.86 -5.58 0.05
C LEU A 38 23.43 -5.20 -1.38
N THR A 39 23.71 -6.05 -2.37
CA THR A 39 23.34 -5.81 -3.78
C THR A 39 21.83 -5.60 -3.92
N VAL A 40 21.04 -6.44 -3.24
CA VAL A 40 19.57 -6.33 -3.22
C VAL A 40 19.12 -5.02 -2.56
N ALA A 41 19.75 -4.62 -1.44
CA ALA A 41 19.43 -3.38 -0.76
C ALA A 41 19.76 -2.13 -1.60
N LEU A 42 20.89 -2.13 -2.31
CA LEU A 42 21.25 -1.04 -3.24
C LEU A 42 20.25 -0.93 -4.38
N TYR A 43 19.85 -2.06 -4.99
CA TYR A 43 18.86 -2.06 -6.05
C TYR A 43 17.49 -1.54 -5.57
N MET A 44 17.03 -1.96 -4.40
CA MET A 44 15.81 -1.43 -3.78
C MET A 44 15.88 0.08 -3.53
N THR A 45 17.07 0.58 -3.15
CA THR A 45 17.30 2.01 -2.92
C THR A 45 17.31 2.80 -4.23
N PHE A 46 17.81 2.22 -5.32
CA PHE A 46 17.68 2.80 -6.66
C PHE A 46 16.21 2.85 -7.10
N LEU A 47 15.47 1.75 -6.98
CA LEU A 47 14.03 1.69 -7.29
C LEU A 47 13.21 2.70 -6.47
N LEU A 48 13.59 2.91 -5.20
CA LEU A 48 13.00 3.90 -4.33
C LEU A 48 13.11 5.33 -4.87
N ARG A 49 14.20 5.66 -5.58
CA ARG A 49 14.42 7.00 -6.16
C ARG A 49 13.66 7.20 -7.46
N THR A 50 13.40 6.13 -8.21
CA THR A 50 12.76 6.20 -9.53
C THR A 50 11.25 5.96 -9.48
N ALA A 51 10.75 5.22 -8.49
CA ALA A 51 9.34 4.85 -8.38
C ALA A 51 8.45 5.99 -7.84
N LYS A 52 7.27 6.17 -8.46
CA LYS A 52 6.21 7.12 -8.01
C LYS A 52 5.23 6.52 -6.98
N SER A 53 5.35 5.24 -6.69
CA SER A 53 4.44 4.51 -5.79
C SER A 53 5.23 3.42 -5.05
N PRO A 54 4.76 2.96 -3.88
CA PRO A 54 5.45 1.88 -3.15
C PRO A 54 5.31 0.52 -3.83
N SER A 55 4.40 0.37 -4.79
CA SER A 55 4.08 -0.91 -5.45
C SER A 55 5.31 -1.60 -6.07
N PRO A 56 6.17 -0.93 -6.87
CA PRO A 56 7.28 -1.58 -7.56
C PRO A 56 8.33 -2.15 -6.59
N VAL A 57 8.60 -1.45 -5.49
CA VAL A 57 9.54 -1.90 -4.45
C VAL A 57 9.00 -3.14 -3.75
N LEU A 58 7.69 -3.16 -3.46
CA LEU A 58 7.04 -4.31 -2.82
C LEU A 58 6.96 -5.52 -3.78
N SER A 59 6.56 -5.29 -5.03
CA SER A 59 6.55 -6.30 -6.10
C SER A 59 7.92 -6.94 -6.29
N CYS A 60 8.97 -6.11 -6.42
CA CYS A 60 10.32 -6.59 -6.58
C CYS A 60 10.77 -7.43 -5.38
N SER A 61 10.47 -6.98 -4.15
CA SER A 61 10.83 -7.74 -2.96
C SER A 61 10.09 -9.08 -2.86
N GLY A 62 8.82 -9.12 -3.29
CA GLY A 62 8.03 -10.34 -3.36
C GLY A 62 8.54 -11.30 -4.44
N ALA A 63 8.93 -10.78 -5.60
CA ALA A 63 9.50 -11.59 -6.68
C ALA A 63 10.84 -12.24 -6.27
N ILE A 64 11.73 -11.49 -5.63
CA ILE A 64 13.02 -12.01 -5.14
C ILE A 64 12.78 -13.08 -4.05
N PHE A 65 11.85 -12.82 -3.13
CA PHE A 65 11.47 -13.79 -2.10
C PHE A 65 10.92 -15.08 -2.73
N PHE A 66 10.01 -14.97 -3.69
CA PHE A 66 9.42 -16.11 -4.38
C PHE A 66 10.47 -16.92 -5.15
N HIS A 67 11.38 -16.25 -5.86
CA HIS A 67 12.46 -16.91 -6.60
C HIS A 67 13.38 -17.73 -5.68
N HIS A 68 13.79 -17.18 -4.54
CA HIS A 68 14.62 -17.90 -3.57
C HIS A 68 13.85 -19.02 -2.86
N SER A 69 12.55 -18.79 -2.59
CA SER A 69 11.68 -19.80 -1.99
C SER A 69 11.47 -21.00 -2.92
N LEU A 70 11.32 -20.78 -4.23
CA LEU A 70 11.18 -21.85 -5.22
C LEU A 70 12.44 -22.73 -5.29
N ALA A 71 13.58 -22.14 -5.03
CA ALA A 71 14.87 -22.81 -5.08
C ALA A 71 15.36 -23.31 -3.70
N GLY A 72 14.53 -23.18 -2.65
CA GLY A 72 14.81 -23.72 -1.32
C GLY A 72 15.91 -23.00 -0.52
N LEU A 73 16.34 -21.80 -0.94
CA LEU A 73 17.36 -21.02 -0.24
C LEU A 73 16.77 -20.00 0.74
N PRO A 74 17.54 -19.60 1.78
CA PRO A 74 17.20 -18.45 2.59
C PRO A 74 17.19 -17.18 1.75
N SER A 75 16.06 -16.47 1.76
CA SER A 75 15.90 -15.27 0.95
C SER A 75 16.74 -14.09 1.47
N PRO A 76 17.50 -13.37 0.62
CA PRO A 76 18.25 -12.17 1.02
C PRO A 76 17.33 -11.00 1.42
N THR A 77 16.04 -11.09 1.10
CA THR A 77 15.01 -10.09 1.44
C THR A 77 14.63 -10.05 2.92
N GLN A 78 14.97 -11.09 3.68
CA GLN A 78 14.79 -11.14 5.13
C GLN A 78 15.86 -10.34 5.89
N HIS A 79 16.96 -9.96 5.22
CA HIS A 79 18.01 -9.16 5.83
C HIS A 79 17.46 -7.78 6.29
N PRO A 80 17.85 -7.27 7.48
CA PRO A 80 17.31 -6.03 8.05
C PRO A 80 17.45 -4.83 7.12
N MET A 81 18.52 -4.75 6.31
CA MET A 81 18.70 -3.67 5.34
C MET A 81 17.60 -3.62 4.28
N VAL A 82 17.18 -4.78 3.76
CA VAL A 82 16.11 -4.86 2.75
C VAL A 82 14.74 -4.61 3.40
N ALA A 83 14.55 -5.05 4.64
CA ALA A 83 13.37 -4.70 5.43
C ALA A 83 13.25 -3.19 5.66
N MET A 84 14.34 -2.52 6.00
CA MET A 84 14.41 -1.07 6.16
C MET A 84 14.09 -0.33 4.86
N ALA A 85 14.66 -0.76 3.73
CA ALA A 85 14.34 -0.18 2.42
C ALA A 85 12.83 -0.28 2.09
N ARG A 86 12.19 -1.42 2.39
CA ARG A 86 10.74 -1.59 2.21
C ARG A 86 9.93 -0.66 3.12
N GLN A 87 10.36 -0.49 4.36
CA GLN A 87 9.67 0.39 5.31
C GLN A 87 9.79 1.86 4.90
N ILE A 88 10.97 2.27 4.45
CA ILE A 88 11.22 3.60 3.89
C ILE A 88 10.31 3.82 2.69
N ALA A 89 10.24 2.87 1.74
CA ALA A 89 9.36 2.94 0.57
C ALA A 89 7.91 3.17 0.93
N ARG A 90 7.39 2.42 1.90
CA ARG A 90 6.02 2.60 2.37
C ARG A 90 5.82 3.99 2.97
N ARG A 91 6.76 4.49 3.77
CA ARG A 91 6.62 5.80 4.44
C ARG A 91 6.73 6.96 3.47
N THR A 92 7.74 6.98 2.61
CA THR A 92 8.03 8.11 1.72
C THR A 92 7.04 8.19 0.57
N LEU A 93 6.72 7.06 -0.08
CA LEU A 93 5.87 7.03 -1.28
C LEU A 93 4.36 6.99 -0.97
N THR A 94 3.98 6.74 0.29
CA THR A 94 2.58 6.86 0.76
C THR A 94 2.30 8.23 1.38
N LYS A 95 3.34 8.99 1.77
CA LYS A 95 3.19 10.34 2.31
C LYS A 95 2.45 11.22 1.29
N GLY A 96 1.29 11.73 1.70
CA GLY A 96 0.47 12.64 0.88
C GLY A 96 -0.65 11.99 0.06
N LYS A 97 -0.66 10.66 -0.15
CA LYS A 97 -1.72 10.01 -0.97
C LYS A 97 -3.05 9.84 -0.28
N ASN A 98 -3.06 9.78 1.06
CA ASN A 98 -4.28 9.56 1.85
C ASN A 98 -4.36 10.52 3.05
N GLN A 99 -4.03 11.79 2.81
CA GLN A 99 -4.32 12.82 3.79
C GLN A 99 -5.83 13.03 3.80
N LYS A 100 -6.48 12.68 4.90
CA LYS A 100 -7.87 13.07 5.14
C LYS A 100 -7.92 14.59 5.06
N LYS A 101 -8.68 15.13 4.10
CA LYS A 101 -8.91 16.58 4.03
C LYS A 101 -9.59 17.01 5.33
N PRO A 102 -9.21 18.16 5.91
CA PRO A 102 -9.87 18.66 7.11
C PRO A 102 -11.36 18.85 6.83
N LEU A 103 -12.20 18.53 7.82
CA LEU A 103 -13.63 18.74 7.72
C LEU A 103 -13.88 20.26 7.86
N LEU A 104 -14.24 20.93 6.78
CA LEU A 104 -14.63 22.34 6.83
C LEU A 104 -16.06 22.51 7.38
N ALA A 105 -16.32 23.64 8.06
CA ALA A 105 -17.64 23.99 8.57
C ALA A 105 -18.72 23.98 7.47
N SER A 106 -18.34 24.33 6.24
CA SER A 106 -19.23 24.28 5.07
C SER A 106 -19.79 22.88 4.79
N HIS A 107 -19.04 21.81 5.10
CA HIS A 107 -19.54 20.45 4.96
C HIS A 107 -20.59 20.11 6.02
N VAL A 108 -20.45 20.65 7.23
CA VAL A 108 -21.44 20.48 8.30
C VAL A 108 -22.72 21.20 7.91
N PHE A 109 -22.66 22.48 7.50
CA PHE A 109 -23.85 23.21 7.03
C PHE A 109 -24.56 22.52 5.86
N ARG A 110 -23.80 22.01 4.88
CA ARG A 110 -24.39 21.25 3.77
C ARG A 110 -25.11 19.98 4.25
N LEU A 111 -24.65 19.36 5.33
CA LEU A 111 -25.33 18.20 5.91
C LEU A 111 -26.66 18.58 6.55
N PHE A 112 -26.73 19.74 7.23
CA PHE A 112 -27.99 20.29 7.75
C PHE A 112 -29.00 20.51 6.61
N ASP A 113 -28.59 21.12 5.50
CA ASP A 113 -29.48 21.38 4.37
C ASP A 113 -30.06 20.09 3.75
N ILE A 114 -29.25 19.04 3.63
CA ILE A 114 -29.69 17.78 3.00
C ILE A 114 -30.56 16.95 3.96
N TRP A 115 -30.23 16.91 5.25
CA TRP A 115 -30.83 15.96 6.20
C TRP A 115 -31.97 16.56 7.01
N TYR A 116 -31.96 17.87 7.25
CA TYR A 116 -32.99 18.56 8.01
C TYR A 116 -34.12 19.09 7.10
N LEU A 117 -33.79 19.55 5.89
CA LEU A 117 -34.73 20.16 4.96
C LEU A 117 -35.44 19.15 4.02
N SER A 118 -35.05 17.87 4.05
CA SER A 118 -35.66 16.84 3.21
C SER A 118 -37.02 16.39 3.77
N PRO A 119 -38.11 16.46 2.98
CA PRO A 119 -39.48 16.24 3.45
C PRO A 119 -39.87 14.75 3.65
N SER A 120 -38.93 13.80 3.52
CA SER A 120 -39.24 12.37 3.47
C SER A 120 -38.46 11.50 4.47
N ALA A 121 -37.80 12.09 5.47
CA ALA A 121 -36.97 11.35 6.44
C ALA A 121 -37.51 11.48 7.87
N ASP A 122 -37.36 10.42 8.66
CA ASP A 122 -37.65 10.41 10.09
C ASP A 122 -36.83 11.49 10.82
N HIS A 123 -37.46 12.65 11.06
CA HIS A 123 -36.79 13.87 11.53
C HIS A 123 -35.99 13.66 12.82
N LEU A 124 -36.44 12.78 13.71
CA LEU A 124 -35.76 12.49 14.98
C LEU A 124 -34.39 11.83 14.78
N SER A 125 -34.33 10.77 13.97
CA SER A 125 -33.09 10.00 13.76
C SER A 125 -32.02 10.82 13.02
N SER A 126 -32.48 11.66 12.07
CA SER A 126 -31.63 12.60 11.35
C SER A 126 -31.09 13.70 12.28
N ALA A 127 -31.94 14.26 13.14
CA ALA A 127 -31.53 15.27 14.11
C ALA A 127 -30.49 14.75 15.12
N MET A 128 -30.66 13.52 15.62
CA MET A 128 -29.69 12.89 16.53
C MET A 128 -28.31 12.72 15.89
N LYS A 129 -28.26 12.23 14.64
CA LYS A 129 -27.00 12.07 13.89
C LYS A 129 -26.32 13.41 13.64
N LEU A 130 -27.11 14.43 13.29
CA LEU A 130 -26.64 15.78 13.03
C LEU A 130 -26.08 16.45 14.29
N ALA A 131 -26.75 16.27 15.43
CA ALA A 131 -26.27 16.72 16.73
C ALA A 131 -24.94 16.06 17.09
N ALA A 132 -24.83 14.74 16.94
CA ALA A 132 -23.58 14.00 17.20
C ALA A 132 -22.41 14.49 16.31
N ILE A 133 -22.66 14.73 15.02
CA ILE A 133 -21.65 15.24 14.09
C ILE A 133 -21.23 16.67 14.46
N SER A 134 -22.19 17.53 14.81
CA SER A 134 -21.91 18.90 15.22
C SER A 134 -21.11 18.96 16.52
N LEU A 135 -21.42 18.12 17.51
CA LEU A 135 -20.70 18.02 18.77
C LEU A 135 -19.28 17.47 18.57
N CYS A 136 -19.11 16.47 17.71
CA CYS A 136 -17.79 15.97 17.31
C CYS A 136 -16.95 17.06 16.63
N TYR A 137 -17.60 17.90 15.81
CA TYR A 137 -16.95 18.98 15.09
C TYR A 137 -16.53 20.14 16.00
N THR A 138 -17.40 20.60 16.91
CA THR A 138 -17.11 21.73 17.81
C THR A 138 -16.25 21.33 19.02
N GLY A 139 -16.44 20.11 19.53
CA GLY A 139 -15.74 19.59 20.70
C GLY A 139 -14.43 18.85 20.40
N PHE A 140 -14.07 18.66 19.12
CA PHE A 140 -12.93 17.84 18.68
C PHE A 140 -12.93 16.41 19.26
N PHE A 141 -14.10 15.92 19.65
CA PHE A 141 -14.23 14.58 20.24
C PHE A 141 -13.99 13.50 19.19
N ARG A 142 -13.38 12.40 19.61
CA ARG A 142 -13.41 11.18 18.81
C ARG A 142 -14.78 10.52 18.99
N PHE A 143 -15.24 9.76 18.00
CA PHE A 143 -16.47 8.97 18.13
C PHE A 143 -16.48 8.07 19.38
N SER A 144 -15.30 7.56 19.76
CA SER A 144 -15.13 6.77 20.98
C SER A 144 -15.48 7.53 22.26
N ASP A 145 -15.21 8.84 22.31
CA ASP A 145 -15.54 9.68 23.46
C ASP A 145 -17.04 10.01 23.46
N LEU A 146 -17.64 10.18 22.28
CA LEU A 146 -19.07 10.45 22.13
C LEU A 146 -19.95 9.28 22.57
N MET A 147 -19.46 8.04 22.48
CA MET A 147 -20.18 6.85 22.97
C MET A 147 -20.16 6.70 24.51
N THR A 148 -19.35 7.51 25.19
CA THR A 148 -19.21 7.48 26.66
C THR A 148 -19.95 8.61 27.37
N VAL A 149 -20.48 9.58 26.61
CA VAL A 149 -21.26 10.73 27.07
C VAL A 149 -22.75 10.43 26.90
#